data_AF-A0A8T4BSZ8-F1
#
_entry.id   AF-A0A8T4BSZ8-F1
#
_cell.length_a   1.000
_cell.length_b   1.000
_cell.length_c   1.000
_cell.angle_alpha   90.00
_cell.angle_beta   90.00
_cell.angle_gamma   90.00
#
_symmetry.space_group_name_H-M   'P 1'
#
loop_
_entity.id
_entity.type
_entity.pdbx_description
1 polymer ?
#
loop_
_entity_poly.entity_id
_entity_poly.type
_entity_poly.pdbx_seq_one_letter_code
_entity_poly.pdbx_strand_id
1 'polypeptide(L)' 'MLTQKKKLWIVREREKDILSIKDIASAQKVSRRTVERLWRAYIENGSSALEDKPKGRPKQEIPKQVRN' A
#
# COMPACT_ATOMS: atom_id res chain seq x y z
N MET A 1 1.83 -5.72 -9.06
CA MET A 1 1.06 -5.11 -7.95
C MET A 1 1.59 -5.70 -6.64
N LEU A 2 1.89 -4.88 -5.63
CA LEU A 2 2.42 -5.39 -4.35
C LEU A 2 1.27 -5.99 -3.55
N THR A 3 1.38 -7.25 -3.13
CA THR A 3 0.33 -7.91 -2.34
C THR A 3 0.27 -7.36 -0.92
N GLN A 4 -0.91 -7.38 -0.29
CA GLN A 4 -1.08 -6.98 1.11
C GLN A 4 -0.10 -7.71 2.05
N LYS A 5 0.10 -9.01 1.88
CA LYS A 5 1.08 -9.81 2.65
C LYS A 5 2.50 -9.23 2.59
N LYS A 6 2.95 -8.80 1.40
CA LYS A 6 4.27 -8.18 1.23
C LYS A 6 4.35 -6.81 1.91
N LYS A 7 3.31 -5.99 1.77
CA LYS A 7 3.24 -4.67 2.42
C LYS A 7 3.33 -4.79 3.95
N LEU A 8 2.57 -5.73 4.53
CA LEU A 8 2.58 -6.00 5.97
C LEU A 8 3.96 -6.47 6.46
N TRP A 9 4.60 -7.35 5.70
CA TRP A 9 5.95 -7.80 6.03
C TRP A 9 6.96 -6.63 6.02
N ILE A 10 6.92 -5.77 5.00
CA ILE A 10 7.79 -4.58 4.89
C ILE A 10 7.64 -3.68 6.11
N VAL A 11 6.39 -3.38 6.50
CA VAL A 11 6.11 -2.51 7.64
C VAL A 11 6.57 -3.14 8.95
N ARG A 12 6.28 -4.44 9.16
CA ARG A 12 6.70 -5.17 10.37
C ARG A 12 8.23 -5.19 10.53
N GLU A 13 8.98 -5.41 9.46
CA GLU A 13 10.44 -5.37 9.53
C GLU A 13 10.98 -3.96 9.77
N ARG A 14 10.24 -2.93 9.32
CA ARG A 14 10.61 -1.54 9.58
C ARG A 14 10.28 -1.10 11.02
N GLU A 15 9.19 -1.60 11.61
CA GLU A 15 8.87 -1.39 13.04
C GLU A 15 9.91 -1.98 13.98
N LYS A 16 10.48 -3.14 13.62
CA LYS A 16 11.55 -3.76 14.41
C LYS A 16 12.86 -2.97 14.40
N ASP A 17 13.04 -2.10 13.41
CA ASP A 17 14.25 -1.32 13.12
C ASP A 17 15.56 -2.13 13.03
N ILE A 18 15.46 -3.44 12.79
CA ILE A 18 16.62 -4.34 12.64
C ILE A 18 17.24 -4.21 11.25
N LEU A 19 16.40 -4.06 10.22
CA LEU A 19 16.82 -4.05 8.82
C LEU A 19 16.76 -2.63 8.25
N SER A 20 17.79 -2.25 7.48
CA SER A 20 17.78 -0.98 6.77
C SER A 20 16.73 -0.98 5.66
N ILE A 21 16.30 0.21 5.24
CA ILE A 21 15.39 0.38 4.09
C ILE A 21 15.95 -0.30 2.83
N LYS A 22 17.28 -0.28 2.64
CA LYS A 22 17.96 -0.92 1.51
C LYS A 22 17.80 -2.44 1.57
N ASP A 23 17.93 -3.04 2.74
CA ASP A 23 17.86 -4.50 2.92
C ASP A 23 16.43 -5.00 2.76
N ILE A 24 15.46 -4.28 3.33
CA ILE A 24 14.02 -4.57 3.15
C ILE A 24 13.63 -4.49 1.67
N ALA A 25 14.10 -3.44 0.98
CA ALA A 25 13.85 -3.25 -0.45
C ALA A 25 14.44 -4.40 -1.29
N SER A 26 15.68 -4.80 -0.98
CA SER A 26 16.36 -5.93 -1.64
C SER A 26 15.62 -7.25 -1.42
N ALA A 27 15.28 -7.57 -0.17
CA ALA A 27 14.59 -8.80 0.23
C ALA A 27 13.24 -8.97 -0.47
N GLN A 28 12.48 -7.89 -0.60
CA GLN A 28 11.14 -7.92 -1.22
C GLN A 28 11.13 -7.63 -2.71
N LYS A 29 12.31 -7.36 -3.31
CA LYS A 29 12.48 -6.96 -4.71
C LYS A 29 11.63 -5.74 -5.07
N VAL A 30 11.70 -4.70 -4.25
CA VAL A 30 11.00 -3.42 -4.43
C VAL A 30 11.98 -2.25 -4.37
N SER A 31 11.55 -1.07 -4.81
CA SER A 31 12.38 0.13 -4.67
C SER A 31 12.40 0.66 -3.23
N ARG A 32 13.47 1.34 -2.83
CA ARG A 32 13.57 2.02 -1.52
C ARG A 32 12.43 3.03 -1.31
N ARG A 33 12.09 3.80 -2.36
CA ARG A 33 10.93 4.71 -2.37
C ARG A 33 9.61 4.00 -2.07
N THR A 34 9.44 2.76 -2.53
CA THR A 34 8.24 1.97 -2.23
C THR A 34 8.16 1.65 -0.74
N VAL A 35 9.28 1.26 -0.13
CA VAL A 35 9.36 1.00 1.31
C VAL A 35 9.03 2.25 2.12
N GLU A 36 9.67 3.38 1.80
CA GLU A 36 9.43 4.67 2.47
C GLU A 36 7.97 5.12 2.36
N ARG A 37 7.37 5.01 1.17
CA ARG A 37 5.97 5.37 0.95
C ARG A 37 5.02 4.50 1.78
N LEU A 38 5.26 3.19 1.83
CA LEU A 38 4.44 2.28 2.63
C LEU A 38 4.58 2.58 4.12
N TRP A 39 5.80 2.87 4.58
CA TRP A 39 6.06 3.23 5.97
C TRP A 39 5.36 4.52 6.38
N ARG A 40 5.46 5.59 5.57
CA ARG A 40 4.74 6.84 5.82
C ARG A 40 3.22 6.64 5.87
N ALA A 41 2.68 5.94 4.87
CA ALA A 41 1.24 5.68 4.81
C ALA A 41 0.73 4.88 6.03
N TYR A 42 1.55 3.96 6.54
CA TYR A 42 1.27 3.20 7.75
C TYR A 42 1.33 4.07 9.02
N ILE A 43 2.31 4.96 9.16
CA ILE A 43 2.36 5.89 10.30
C ILE A 43 1.14 6.82 10.29
N GLU A 44 0.71 7.29 9.13
CA GLU A 44 -0.40 8.24 8.99
C GLU A 44 -1.78 7.60 9.20
N ASN A 45 -2.01 6.39 8.67
CA ASN A 45 -3.36 5.79 8.59
C ASN A 45 -3.43 4.34 9.15
N GLY A 46 -2.34 3.84 9.73
CA GLY A 46 -2.24 2.46 10.23
C GLY A 46 -2.29 1.40 9.13
N SER A 47 -2.72 0.20 9.51
CA SER A 47 -2.78 -0.97 8.60
C SER A 47 -3.77 -0.81 7.44
N SER A 48 -4.77 0.06 7.57
CA SER A 48 -5.78 0.33 6.54
C SER A 48 -5.17 0.85 5.23
N ALA A 49 -4.08 1.61 5.30
CA ALA A 49 -3.37 2.13 4.12
C ALA A 49 -2.69 1.04 3.28
N LEU A 50 -2.53 -0.17 3.83
CA LEU A 50 -1.87 -1.28 3.15
C LEU A 50 -2.87 -2.19 2.42
N GLU A 51 -4.17 -1.97 2.60
CA GLU A 51 -5.20 -2.74 1.92
C GLU A 51 -5.11 -2.59 0.39
N ASP A 52 -5.51 -3.64 -0.32
CA ASP A 52 -5.55 -3.60 -1.77
C ASP A 52 -6.80 -2.85 -2.21
N LYS A 53 -6.59 -1.72 -2.91
CA LYS A 53 -7.69 -0.95 -3.48
C LYS A 53 -8.43 -1.80 -4.52
N PRO A 54 -9.76 -1.72 -4.59
CA PRO A 54 -10.53 -2.41 -5.63
C PRO A 54 -10.01 -2.00 -7.01
N LYS A 55 -9.86 -2.98 -7.90
CA LYS A 55 -9.41 -2.73 -9.27
C LYS A 55 -10.54 -2.06 -10.06
N GLY A 56 -10.23 -0.96 -10.73
CA GLY A 56 -11.14 -0.30 -11.67
C GLY A 56 -11.76 1.00 -11.14
N ARG A 57 -12.54 1.65 -12.00
CA ARG A 57 -13.33 2.84 -11.64
C ARG A 57 -14.46 2.39 -10.69
N PRO A 58 -14.74 3.11 -9.59
CA PRO A 58 -15.95 2.86 -8.82
C PRO A 58 -17.16 2.92 -9.76
N LYS A 59 -18.06 1.93 -9.65
CA LYS A 59 -19.34 1.96 -10.37
C LYS A 59 -20.18 3.09 -9.78
N GLN A 60 -20.08 4.28 -10.35
CA GLN A 60 -21.04 5.34 -10.09
C GLN A 60 -22.33 4.96 -10.82
N GLU A 61 -23.42 4.78 -10.08
CA GLU A 61 -24.73 4.69 -10.68
C GLU A 61 -25.04 6.05 -11.29
N ILE A 62 -25.13 6.13 -12.63
CA ILE A 62 -25.53 7.36 -13.30
C ILE A 62 -27.01 7.59 -12.97
N PRO A 63 -27.40 8.72 -12.34
CA PRO A 63 -28.80 9.00 -12.05
C PRO A 63 -29.60 9.03 -13.36
N LYS A 64 -30.74 8.32 -13.40
CA LYS A 64 -31.62 8.16 -14.58
C LYS A 64 -32.26 9.46 -15.08
N GLN A 65 -31.97 10.61 -14.48
CA GLN A 65 -32.62 11.91 -14.73
C GLN A 65 -32.09 12.66 -15.96
N VAL A 66 -31.31 12.03 -16.83
CA VAL A 66 -30.85 12.63 -18.09
C VAL A 66 -31.27 11.77 -19.28
N ARG A 67 -32.59 11.57 -19.40
CA ARG A 67 -33.26 11.16 -20.64
C ARG A 67 -34.60 11.89 -20.69
N ASN A 68 -34.54 13.18 -21.02
CA ASN A 68 -35.66 13.89 -21.64
C ASN A 68 -35.56 13.68 -23.14
#